data_AF-A0A6P5A8X5-F1
#
_entry.id   AF-A0A6P5A8X5-F1
#
_cell.length_a   1.000
_cell.length_b   1.000
_cell.length_c   1.000
_cell.angle_alpha   90.00
_cell.angle_beta   90.00
_cell.angle_gamma   90.00
#
_symmetry.space_group_name_H-M   'P 1'
#
loop_
_entity.id
_entity.type
_entity.pdbx_description
1 polymer ?
#
loop_
_entity_poly.entity_id
_entity_poly.type
_entity_poly.pdbx_seq_one_letter_code
_entity_poly.pdbx_strand_id
1 'polypeptide(L)'
;MRTFLLVFVAVVVWPASAQAETYLATYSGYDYFKVPATGQMSSANIKAAWDAAGYVTPCPGDGNCRYSSAYCDQTGLTECAFSMNLVSHVLCGTDPRYCPAFDGVYIFVANWLSGSACGVESGTWCTIGNNYYNRFAFCARDIDECASNPCQNNGTCQDGINSYSCSCPTGFHGDHCEFDTDWCDHPEVQCPFGWSCRDDISSFECYDPNPIVRRSAYSCSSASCPVGMYCREKGAASFSCSAE
;
A
#
# COMPACT_ATOMS: atom_id res chain seq x y z
N MET A 1 30.57 37.52 25.23
CA MET A 1 29.37 36.71 25.03
C MET A 1 29.81 35.38 24.45
N ARG A 2 29.68 34.27 25.20
CA ARG A 2 30.04 32.92 24.71
C ARG A 2 28.80 32.30 24.09
N THR A 3 28.81 32.12 22.78
CA THR A 3 27.76 31.46 22.01
C THR A 3 27.83 29.95 22.26
N PHE A 4 26.87 29.41 23.01
CA PHE A 4 26.71 27.96 23.14
C PHE A 4 25.99 27.43 21.90
N LEU A 5 26.68 26.67 21.06
CA LEU A 5 26.05 25.87 20.01
C LEU A 5 25.30 24.72 20.69
N LEU A 6 23.97 24.81 20.70
CA LEU A 6 23.09 23.69 21.03
C LEU A 6 23.07 22.73 19.84
N VAL A 7 23.83 21.64 19.94
CA VAL A 7 23.72 20.51 19.01
C VAL A 7 22.48 19.72 19.40
N PHE A 8 21.38 19.93 18.68
CA PHE A 8 20.20 19.07 18.79
C PHE A 8 20.52 17.74 18.11
N VAL A 9 20.96 16.75 18.89
CA VAL A 9 20.96 15.35 18.44
C VAL A 9 19.51 14.91 18.44
N ALA A 10 18.88 14.91 17.26
CA ALA A 10 17.59 14.28 17.07
C ALA A 10 17.78 12.77 17.28
N VAL A 11 17.47 12.28 18.48
CA VAL A 11 17.32 10.85 18.72
C VAL A 11 16.04 10.45 17.99
N VAL A 12 16.20 9.87 16.80
CA VAL A 12 15.10 9.19 16.12
C VAL A 12 14.77 7.98 16.97
N VAL A 13 13.73 8.10 17.80
CA VAL A 13 13.16 6.98 18.54
C VAL A 13 12.30 6.21 17.54
N TRP A 14 12.89 5.24 16.86
CA TRP A 14 12.08 4.20 16.23
C TRP A 14 11.29 3.49 17.34
N PRO A 15 9.96 3.28 17.21
CA PRO A 15 9.29 2.31 18.04
C PRO A 15 9.72 0.94 17.52
N ALA A 16 10.94 0.53 17.87
CA ALA A 16 11.31 -0.86 17.80
C ALA A 16 10.48 -1.55 18.89
N SER A 17 9.39 -2.21 18.51
CA SER A 17 9.03 -3.44 19.20
C SER A 17 10.25 -4.35 19.08
N ALA A 18 11.17 -4.25 20.04
CA ALA A 18 12.44 -4.98 20.07
C ALA A 18 12.20 -6.46 20.42
N GLN A 19 11.30 -7.12 19.68
CA GLN A 19 11.28 -8.56 19.64
C GLN A 19 12.37 -8.98 18.65
N ALA A 20 13.13 -10.02 18.98
CA ALA A 20 14.12 -10.60 18.08
C ALA A 20 13.41 -11.34 16.94
N GLU A 21 12.78 -10.60 16.05
CA GLU A 21 12.15 -11.14 14.84
C GLU A 21 13.23 -11.64 13.89
N THR A 22 12.92 -12.72 13.17
CA THR A 22 13.77 -13.22 12.09
C THR A 22 12.92 -13.28 10.83
N TYR A 23 13.34 -12.54 9.81
CA TYR A 23 12.74 -12.61 8.49
C TYR A 23 12.86 -14.03 7.93
N LEU A 24 11.76 -14.51 7.36
CA LEU A 24 11.68 -15.79 6.69
C LEU A 24 11.68 -15.57 5.19
N ALA A 25 10.60 -15.04 4.63
CA ALA A 25 10.41 -14.88 3.20
C ALA A 25 9.45 -13.74 2.88
N THR A 26 9.46 -13.29 1.64
CA THR A 26 8.44 -12.42 1.07
C THR A 26 7.56 -13.23 0.13
N TYR A 27 6.25 -13.14 0.29
CA TYR A 27 5.30 -13.80 -0.59
C TYR A 27 4.00 -12.99 -0.70
N SER A 28 3.56 -12.76 -1.93
CA SER A 28 2.31 -12.08 -2.26
C SER A 28 2.06 -10.75 -1.52
N GLY A 29 3.05 -9.87 -1.46
CA GLY A 29 2.94 -8.56 -0.81
C GLY A 29 3.20 -8.56 0.70
N TYR A 30 3.51 -9.71 1.30
CA TYR A 30 3.78 -9.81 2.74
C TYR A 30 5.21 -10.26 3.01
N ASP A 31 5.83 -9.62 4.00
CA ASP A 31 7.01 -10.12 4.66
C ASP A 31 6.59 -11.04 5.82
N TYR A 32 7.14 -12.25 5.83
CA TYR A 32 6.88 -13.25 6.84
C TYR A 32 8.05 -13.38 7.80
N PHE A 33 7.74 -13.50 9.09
CA PHE A 33 8.72 -13.52 10.17
C PHE A 33 8.45 -14.67 11.15
N LYS A 34 9.49 -15.07 11.87
CA LYS A 34 9.34 -15.79 13.14
C LYS A 34 9.67 -14.86 14.30
N VAL A 35 8.80 -14.82 15.30
CA VAL A 35 8.89 -13.92 16.45
C VAL A 35 8.89 -14.74 17.74
N PRO A 36 9.80 -14.46 18.70
CA PRO A 36 9.82 -15.18 19.97
C PRO A 36 8.49 -15.04 20.72
N ALA A 37 7.87 -16.16 21.05
CA ALA A 37 6.69 -16.24 21.90
C ALA A 37 7.07 -16.77 23.27
N THR A 38 6.52 -16.20 24.33
CA THR A 38 6.76 -16.63 25.71
C THR A 38 5.59 -17.43 26.25
N GLY A 39 5.90 -18.44 27.07
CA GLY A 39 4.89 -19.31 27.67
C GLY A 39 4.43 -20.45 26.75
N GLN A 40 3.28 -21.02 27.08
CA GLN A 40 2.72 -22.19 26.40
C GLN A 40 2.36 -21.85 24.95
N MET A 41 2.65 -22.72 23.98
CA MET A 41 2.24 -22.52 22.59
C MET A 41 0.75 -22.85 22.43
N SER A 42 -0.08 -21.95 22.96
CA SER A 42 -1.53 -21.94 22.82
C SER A 42 -1.93 -20.94 21.73
N SER A 43 -3.13 -21.12 21.22
CA SER A 43 -3.71 -20.22 20.22
C SER A 43 -3.75 -18.76 20.74
N ALA A 44 -4.08 -18.57 22.03
CA ALA A 44 -4.12 -17.25 22.66
C ALA A 44 -2.73 -16.59 22.74
N ASN A 45 -1.69 -17.35 23.10
CA ASN A 45 -0.35 -16.79 23.27
C ASN A 45 0.31 -16.47 21.92
N ILE A 46 0.05 -17.27 20.88
CA ILE A 46 0.52 -16.96 19.51
C ILE A 46 -0.16 -15.69 18.99
N LYS A 47 -1.49 -15.57 19.17
CA LYS A 47 -2.19 -14.35 18.78
C LYS A 47 -1.66 -13.13 19.54
N ALA A 48 -1.44 -13.26 20.85
CA ALA A 48 -0.90 -12.17 21.66
C ALA A 48 0.50 -11.73 21.17
N ALA A 49 1.34 -12.66 20.71
CA ALA A 49 2.64 -12.34 20.13
C ALA A 49 2.52 -11.52 18.82
N TRP A 50 1.49 -11.76 18.02
CA TRP A 50 1.20 -10.98 16.80
C TRP A 50 0.70 -9.59 17.12
N ASP A 51 -0.30 -9.50 17.98
CA ASP A 51 -0.91 -8.24 18.40
C ASP A 51 0.15 -7.33 19.04
N ALA A 52 1.04 -7.88 19.85
CA ALA A 52 2.13 -7.15 20.50
C ALA A 52 3.19 -6.62 19.51
N ALA A 53 3.35 -7.30 18.38
CA ALA A 53 4.33 -6.95 17.36
C ALA A 53 3.75 -6.12 16.20
N GLY A 54 2.44 -5.84 16.23
CA GLY A 54 1.75 -5.09 15.17
C GLY A 54 1.63 -5.87 13.86
N TYR A 55 1.69 -7.20 13.92
CA TYR A 55 1.58 -8.06 12.74
C TYR A 55 0.15 -8.52 12.48
N VAL A 56 -0.13 -8.83 11.22
CA VAL A 56 -1.39 -9.46 10.83
C VAL A 56 -1.32 -10.96 11.02
N THR A 57 -2.49 -11.56 11.29
CA THR A 57 -2.61 -13.01 11.44
C THR A 57 -2.64 -13.66 10.05
N PRO A 58 -1.76 -14.62 9.73
CA PRO A 58 -1.84 -15.34 8.46
C PRO A 58 -3.09 -16.24 8.34
N CYS A 59 -3.73 -16.59 9.47
CA CYS A 59 -5.06 -17.19 9.54
C CYS A 59 -5.79 -16.59 10.76
N PRO A 60 -6.95 -15.92 10.59
CA PRO A 60 -7.67 -15.30 11.69
C PRO A 60 -8.50 -16.28 12.53
N GLY A 61 -8.55 -17.56 12.14
CA GLY A 61 -9.19 -18.63 12.90
C GLY A 61 -10.63 -18.34 13.33
N ASP A 62 -11.43 -17.73 12.47
CA ASP A 62 -12.87 -17.99 12.51
C ASP A 62 -13.12 -19.37 11.88
N GLY A 63 -14.22 -20.03 12.25
CA GLY A 63 -14.65 -21.38 11.79
C GLY A 63 -14.51 -21.71 10.30
N ASN A 64 -14.26 -20.67 9.48
CA ASN A 64 -14.16 -20.66 8.04
C ASN A 64 -12.73 -20.87 7.50
N CYS A 65 -11.68 -20.92 8.33
CA CYS A 65 -10.30 -21.26 7.92
C CYS A 65 -10.15 -22.74 7.52
N ARG A 66 -11.16 -23.35 6.88
CA ARG A 66 -11.13 -24.74 6.41
C ARG A 66 -10.60 -24.83 4.99
N TYR A 67 -10.99 -23.92 4.08
CA TYR A 67 -10.39 -23.66 2.76
C TYR A 67 -10.82 -22.24 2.29
N SER A 68 -9.88 -21.36 1.96
CA SER A 68 -10.04 -19.92 1.60
C SER A 68 -10.96 -19.08 2.50
N SER A 69 -10.41 -18.40 3.51
CA SER A 69 -11.08 -17.27 4.16
C SER A 69 -10.76 -15.98 3.40
N ALA A 70 -11.60 -14.94 3.53
CA ALA A 70 -11.35 -13.62 2.93
C ALA A 70 -9.99 -13.00 3.35
N TYR A 71 -9.39 -13.52 4.42
CA TYR A 71 -8.08 -13.10 4.92
C TYR A 71 -6.91 -13.92 4.31
N CYS A 72 -7.16 -15.15 3.83
CA CYS A 72 -6.18 -15.85 3.01
C CYS A 72 -5.99 -15.11 1.67
N ASP A 73 -7.08 -14.59 1.09
CA ASP A 73 -7.03 -13.75 -0.12
C ASP A 73 -6.23 -12.47 0.13
N GLN A 74 -6.38 -11.85 1.31
CA GLN A 74 -5.60 -10.66 1.68
C GLN A 74 -4.10 -10.92 1.74
N THR A 75 -3.69 -12.10 2.23
CA THR A 75 -2.26 -12.46 2.31
C THR A 75 -1.76 -13.20 1.06
N GLY A 76 -2.62 -13.38 0.06
CA GLY A 76 -2.36 -14.17 -1.15
C GLY A 76 -2.06 -15.65 -0.91
N LEU A 77 -2.41 -16.16 0.28
CA LEU A 77 -2.29 -17.56 0.62
C LEU A 77 -3.49 -18.32 0.03
N THR A 78 -3.23 -19.38 -0.73
CA THR A 78 -4.31 -20.23 -1.26
C THR A 78 -4.96 -21.08 -0.16
N GLU A 79 -4.21 -21.42 0.90
CA GLU A 79 -4.72 -22.17 2.04
C GLU A 79 -4.08 -21.70 3.36
N CYS A 80 -4.88 -21.10 4.24
CA CYS A 80 -4.41 -20.60 5.54
C CYS A 80 -3.90 -21.69 6.49
N ALA A 81 -4.43 -22.91 6.42
CA ALA A 81 -3.95 -24.05 7.21
C ALA A 81 -2.56 -24.54 6.76
N PHE A 82 -2.14 -24.16 5.54
CA PHE A 82 -0.89 -24.56 4.90
C PHE A 82 -0.05 -23.35 4.50
N SER A 83 -0.22 -22.21 5.17
CA SER A 83 0.58 -21.00 4.96
C SER A 83 2.08 -21.29 5.01
N MET A 84 2.50 -22.14 5.94
CA MET A 84 3.88 -22.64 6.04
C MET A 84 4.32 -23.51 4.87
N ASN A 85 3.42 -24.27 4.26
CA ASN A 85 3.74 -25.04 3.06
C ASN A 85 3.97 -24.11 1.87
N LEU A 86 3.12 -23.10 1.71
CA LEU A 86 3.26 -22.08 0.65
C LEU A 86 4.53 -21.25 0.83
N VAL A 87 4.83 -20.80 2.05
CA VAL A 87 6.09 -20.11 2.35
C VAL A 87 7.30 -21.05 2.17
N SER A 88 7.15 -22.36 2.45
CA SER A 88 8.19 -23.35 2.13
C SER A 88 8.45 -23.47 0.65
N HIS A 89 7.42 -23.37 -0.21
CA HIS A 89 7.62 -23.36 -1.65
C HIS A 89 8.49 -22.18 -2.10
N VAL A 90 8.32 -21.01 -1.47
CA VAL A 90 9.18 -19.83 -1.74
C VAL A 90 10.60 -20.05 -1.23
N LEU A 91 10.75 -20.60 -0.03
CA LEU A 91 12.05 -20.77 0.62
C LEU A 91 12.87 -21.93 0.06
N CYS A 92 12.20 -22.98 -0.42
CA CYS A 92 12.80 -24.27 -0.74
C CYS A 92 12.57 -24.70 -2.21
N GLY A 93 11.88 -23.87 -3.01
CA GLY A 93 11.72 -24.08 -4.44
C GLY A 93 10.80 -25.24 -4.81
N THR A 94 11.26 -26.12 -5.71
CA THR A 94 10.40 -27.09 -6.41
C THR A 94 9.87 -28.23 -5.55
N ASP A 95 10.46 -28.51 -4.38
CA ASP A 95 9.97 -29.58 -3.50
C ASP A 95 10.00 -29.19 -2.01
N PRO A 96 8.85 -28.89 -1.40
CA PRO A 96 8.74 -28.48 0.00
C PRO A 96 9.09 -29.62 0.98
N ARG A 97 9.23 -30.87 0.50
CA ARG A 97 9.60 -32.02 1.34
C ARG A 97 11.06 -32.03 1.76
N TYR A 98 11.92 -31.26 1.08
CA TYR A 98 13.35 -31.15 1.38
C TYR A 98 13.72 -29.82 2.03
N CYS A 99 12.73 -29.09 2.56
CA CYS A 99 12.94 -27.81 3.20
C CYS A 99 13.58 -27.98 4.59
N PRO A 100 14.53 -27.12 5.01
CA PRO A 100 14.93 -27.04 6.40
C PRO A 100 13.68 -26.79 7.27
N ALA A 101 13.59 -27.45 8.42
CA ALA A 101 12.53 -27.15 9.36
C ALA A 101 12.62 -25.66 9.76
N PHE A 102 11.49 -24.97 9.91
CA PHE A 102 11.49 -23.60 10.40
C PHE A 102 11.82 -23.48 11.90
N ASP A 103 12.26 -24.57 12.52
CA ASP A 103 12.73 -24.70 13.91
C ASP A 103 11.78 -24.13 14.96
N GLY A 104 10.74 -24.90 15.29
CA GLY A 104 9.83 -24.55 16.37
C GLY A 104 9.00 -23.30 16.07
N VAL A 105 8.66 -23.09 14.81
CA VAL A 105 7.69 -22.06 14.39
C VAL A 105 6.28 -22.63 14.48
N TYR A 106 5.38 -21.88 15.11
CA TYR A 106 4.00 -22.24 15.32
C TYR A 106 3.05 -21.21 14.73
N ILE A 107 1.94 -21.71 14.18
CA ILE A 107 0.82 -20.94 13.63
C ILE A 107 -0.43 -21.13 14.51
N PHE A 108 -1.30 -20.12 14.52
CA PHE A 108 -2.62 -20.18 15.13
C PHE A 108 -3.60 -20.93 14.23
N VAL A 109 -4.34 -21.89 14.80
CA VAL A 109 -5.38 -22.65 14.08
C VAL A 109 -6.59 -22.83 15.00
N ALA A 110 -7.57 -21.92 14.94
CA ALA A 110 -8.64 -21.90 15.94
C ALA A 110 -9.68 -23.03 15.81
N ASN A 111 -9.76 -23.75 14.68
CA ASN A 111 -10.91 -24.64 14.39
C ASN A 111 -10.57 -26.10 14.15
N TRP A 112 -9.32 -26.51 14.35
CA TRP A 112 -8.94 -27.92 14.25
C TRP A 112 -8.88 -28.60 15.62
N LEU A 113 -8.42 -27.90 16.66
CA LEU A 113 -8.41 -28.34 18.06
C LEU A 113 -8.43 -27.08 18.95
N SER A 114 -9.56 -26.79 19.61
CA SER A 114 -9.69 -25.61 20.49
C SER A 114 -8.54 -25.55 21.50
N GLY A 115 -7.82 -24.42 21.53
CA GLY A 115 -6.70 -24.19 22.44
C GLY A 115 -5.34 -24.76 22.01
N SER A 116 -5.21 -25.29 20.80
CA SER A 116 -3.93 -25.82 20.28
C SER A 116 -3.28 -24.87 19.26
N ALA A 117 -1.94 -24.86 19.25
CA ALA A 117 -1.14 -24.30 18.16
C ALA A 117 -0.58 -25.42 17.27
N CYS A 118 -0.39 -25.15 15.98
CA CYS A 118 0.23 -26.09 15.05
C CYS A 118 1.67 -25.65 14.76
N GLY A 119 2.64 -26.52 15.03
CA GLY A 119 4.05 -26.28 14.74
C GLY A 119 4.53 -26.93 13.44
N VAL A 120 5.60 -26.38 12.86
CA VAL A 120 6.41 -27.04 11.82
C VAL A 120 7.67 -27.57 12.49
N GLU A 121 7.70 -28.87 12.80
CA GLU A 121 8.89 -29.57 13.29
C GLU A 121 9.23 -30.72 12.33
N SER A 122 10.47 -30.73 11.83
CA SER A 122 11.07 -31.86 11.10
C SER A 122 10.27 -32.42 9.89
N GLY A 123 9.65 -31.53 9.10
CA GLY A 123 8.90 -31.93 7.88
C GLY A 123 7.52 -32.54 8.13
N THR A 124 7.09 -32.62 9.40
CA THR A 124 5.71 -32.98 9.77
C THR A 124 4.88 -31.73 9.97
N TRP A 125 3.79 -31.64 9.22
CA TRP A 125 2.79 -30.58 9.36
C TRP A 125 1.90 -30.92 10.56
N CYS A 126 1.90 -30.04 11.57
CA CYS A 126 1.05 -30.10 12.77
C CYS A 126 1.53 -31.08 13.87
N THR A 127 2.52 -30.66 14.65
CA THR A 127 2.67 -31.13 16.03
C THR A 127 1.79 -30.29 16.96
N ILE A 128 1.01 -30.93 17.84
CA ILE A 128 0.14 -30.23 18.81
C ILE A 128 1.04 -29.45 19.79
N GLY A 129 0.96 -28.12 19.74
CA GLY A 129 1.87 -27.20 20.43
C GLY A 129 1.63 -26.99 21.91
N ASN A 130 0.53 -27.48 22.47
CA ASN A 130 0.14 -27.15 23.85
C ASN A 130 1.15 -27.59 24.92
N ASN A 131 2.08 -28.52 24.64
CA ASN A 131 3.12 -28.95 25.58
C ASN A 131 4.49 -28.27 25.37
N TYR A 132 4.59 -27.37 24.40
CA TYR A 132 5.83 -26.66 24.09
C TYR A 132 5.80 -25.26 24.68
N TYR A 133 6.97 -24.80 25.11
CA TYR A 133 7.17 -23.49 25.72
C TYR A 133 8.32 -22.76 25.03
N ASN A 134 8.23 -21.42 24.98
CA ASN A 134 9.32 -20.55 24.51
C ASN A 134 9.79 -20.88 23.08
N ARG A 135 8.85 -20.84 22.13
CA ARG A 135 9.07 -21.12 20.70
C ARG A 135 8.82 -19.86 19.87
N PHE A 136 8.69 -20.00 18.55
CA PHE A 136 8.43 -18.87 17.67
C PHE A 136 6.98 -18.86 17.17
N ALA A 137 6.35 -17.69 17.21
CA ALA A 137 5.12 -17.40 16.49
C ALA A 137 5.45 -17.01 15.04
N PHE A 138 4.67 -17.51 14.10
CA PHE A 138 4.77 -17.13 12.69
C PHE A 138 3.93 -15.88 12.39
N CYS A 139 4.55 -14.82 11.89
CA CYS A 139 3.88 -13.52 11.71
C CYS A 139 3.97 -13.07 10.26
N ALA A 140 3.00 -12.28 9.80
CA ALA A 140 3.06 -11.60 8.51
C ALA A 140 2.92 -10.08 8.70
N ARG A 141 3.65 -9.32 7.89
CA ARG A 141 3.56 -7.87 7.80
C ARG A 141 3.35 -7.49 6.34
N ASP A 142 2.37 -6.64 6.10
CA ASP A 142 2.15 -6.07 4.76
C ASP A 142 3.36 -5.22 4.35
N ILE A 143 3.71 -5.26 3.07
CA ILE A 143 4.79 -4.44 2.51
C ILE A 143 4.18 -3.10 2.11
N ASP A 144 4.71 -2.02 2.66
CA ASP A 144 4.34 -0.67 2.23
C ASP A 144 4.98 -0.39 0.86
N GLU A 145 4.22 -0.57 -0.21
CA GLU A 145 4.68 -0.30 -1.58
C GLU A 145 4.86 1.20 -1.84
N CYS A 146 4.17 2.04 -1.06
CA CYS A 146 4.31 3.49 -1.08
C CYS A 146 5.60 4.00 -0.44
N ALA A 147 6.33 3.17 0.33
CA ALA A 147 7.57 3.56 1.00
C ALA A 147 8.66 4.06 0.04
N SER A 148 8.62 3.64 -1.23
CA SER A 148 9.54 4.08 -2.27
C SER A 148 9.17 5.44 -2.90
N ASN A 149 8.04 6.04 -2.52
CA ASN A 149 7.42 7.21 -3.15
C ASN A 149 7.28 7.08 -4.68
N PRO A 150 6.51 6.09 -5.17
CA PRO A 150 6.43 5.82 -6.59
C PRO A 150 5.63 6.88 -7.38
N CYS A 151 4.68 7.57 -6.75
CA CYS A 151 3.84 8.58 -7.40
C CYS A 151 4.63 9.88 -7.63
N GLN A 152 4.64 10.35 -8.87
CA GLN A 152 5.28 11.59 -9.31
C GLN A 152 4.32 12.78 -9.19
N ASN A 153 4.85 13.99 -9.45
CA ASN A 153 4.08 15.24 -9.53
C ASN A 153 3.14 15.48 -8.36
N ASN A 154 3.60 15.15 -7.14
CA ASN A 154 2.84 15.31 -5.91
C ASN A 154 1.55 14.46 -5.83
N GLY A 155 1.52 13.34 -6.56
CA GLY A 155 0.48 12.32 -6.45
C GLY A 155 0.44 11.66 -5.08
N THR A 156 -0.76 11.34 -4.62
CA THR A 156 -0.97 10.66 -3.34
C THR A 156 -0.93 9.15 -3.56
N CYS A 157 0.07 8.50 -2.97
CA CYS A 157 0.18 7.05 -3.00
C CYS A 157 -0.81 6.40 -2.03
N GLN A 158 -1.54 5.41 -2.51
CA GLN A 158 -2.41 4.55 -1.72
C GLN A 158 -1.83 3.15 -1.75
N ASP A 159 -1.41 2.69 -0.58
CA ASP A 159 -0.88 1.36 -0.36
C ASP A 159 -1.99 0.32 -0.54
N GLY A 160 -1.62 -0.82 -1.10
CA GLY A 160 -2.51 -1.94 -1.37
C GLY A 160 -1.79 -3.24 -1.03
N ILE A 161 -2.38 -4.37 -1.42
CA ILE A 161 -1.73 -5.66 -1.23
C ILE A 161 -0.91 -5.97 -2.48
N ASN A 162 0.41 -6.10 -2.33
CA ASN A 162 1.33 -6.43 -3.43
C ASN A 162 1.17 -5.47 -4.63
N SER A 163 0.69 -4.26 -4.38
CA SER A 163 0.28 -3.28 -5.37
C SER A 163 0.03 -1.94 -4.70
N TYR A 164 0.23 -0.87 -5.44
CA TYR A 164 -0.14 0.47 -5.02
C TYR A 164 -0.94 1.16 -6.11
N SER A 165 -1.61 2.24 -5.76
CA SER A 165 -2.25 3.13 -6.73
C SER A 165 -1.91 4.58 -6.45
N CYS A 166 -1.76 5.37 -7.50
CA CYS A 166 -1.52 6.80 -7.40
C CYS A 166 -2.80 7.58 -7.69
N SER A 167 -3.21 8.43 -6.74
CA SER A 167 -4.21 9.45 -6.98
C SER A 167 -3.52 10.71 -7.49
N CYS A 168 -3.70 10.99 -8.78
CA CYS A 168 -3.02 12.10 -9.45
C CYS A 168 -3.70 13.45 -9.14
N PRO A 169 -2.91 14.51 -8.89
CA PRO A 169 -3.46 15.86 -8.80
C PRO A 169 -4.02 16.29 -10.16
N THR A 170 -4.92 17.26 -10.16
CA THR A 170 -5.47 17.79 -11.41
C THR A 170 -4.37 18.32 -12.30
N GLY A 171 -4.42 17.95 -13.58
CA GLY A 171 -3.36 18.24 -14.54
C GLY A 171 -2.42 17.08 -14.80
N PHE A 172 -2.38 16.05 -13.96
CA PHE A 172 -1.51 14.88 -14.19
C PHE A 172 -2.29 13.59 -14.42
N HIS A 173 -1.70 12.69 -15.19
CA HIS A 173 -2.23 11.35 -15.46
C HIS A 173 -1.10 10.32 -15.67
N GLY A 174 -1.47 9.07 -15.87
CA GLY A 174 -0.55 7.92 -15.88
C GLY A 174 -0.63 7.12 -14.58
N ASP A 175 -0.05 5.92 -14.59
CA ASP A 175 -0.11 5.02 -13.43
C ASP A 175 0.66 5.60 -12.23
N HIS A 176 1.68 6.41 -12.50
CA HIS A 176 2.50 7.09 -11.50
C HIS A 176 2.35 8.62 -11.55
N CYS A 177 1.32 9.14 -12.21
CA CYS A 177 1.11 10.58 -12.41
C CYS A 177 2.29 11.25 -13.14
N GLU A 178 2.95 10.53 -14.03
CA GLU A 178 4.18 10.94 -14.71
C GLU A 178 3.94 11.84 -15.93
N PHE A 179 2.71 11.92 -16.42
CA PHE A 179 2.35 12.69 -17.60
C PHE A 179 1.54 13.93 -17.24
N ASP A 180 1.92 15.07 -17.81
CA ASP A 180 1.12 16.28 -17.80
C ASP A 180 -0.05 16.15 -18.80
N THR A 181 -1.19 16.71 -18.46
CA THR A 181 -2.40 16.67 -19.26
C THR A 181 -2.37 17.84 -20.21
N ASP A 182 -2.19 17.56 -21.49
CA ASP A 182 -2.38 18.57 -22.51
C ASP A 182 -3.88 18.85 -22.66
N TRP A 183 -4.31 19.98 -22.09
CA TRP A 183 -5.69 20.41 -22.14
C TRP A 183 -6.10 20.84 -23.55
N CYS A 184 -5.16 21.30 -24.37
CA CYS A 184 -5.44 21.75 -25.74
C CYS A 184 -5.72 20.58 -26.70
N ASP A 185 -5.17 19.40 -26.40
CA ASP A 185 -5.43 18.16 -27.14
C ASP A 185 -6.63 17.35 -26.58
N HIS A 186 -7.24 17.82 -25.48
CA HIS A 186 -8.37 17.13 -24.85
C HIS A 186 -9.69 17.31 -25.63
N PRO A 187 -10.49 16.24 -25.85
CA PRO A 187 -11.68 16.29 -26.71
C PRO A 187 -12.80 17.22 -26.23
N GLU A 188 -12.86 17.50 -24.93
CA GLU A 188 -13.84 18.43 -24.34
C GLU A 188 -13.41 19.90 -24.41
N VAL A 189 -12.15 20.19 -24.76
CA VAL A 189 -11.62 21.55 -24.85
C VAL A 189 -11.76 22.05 -26.28
N GLN A 190 -12.70 22.98 -26.48
CA GLN A 190 -12.87 23.67 -27.75
C GLN A 190 -12.92 25.18 -27.52
N CYS A 191 -11.82 25.86 -27.85
CA CYS A 191 -11.79 27.31 -27.78
C CYS A 191 -12.79 27.90 -28.80
N PRO A 192 -13.64 28.85 -28.39
CA PRO A 192 -14.69 29.38 -29.23
C PRO A 192 -14.11 30.23 -30.37
N PHE A 193 -14.90 30.46 -31.42
CA PHE A 193 -14.59 31.41 -32.50
C PHE A 193 -13.25 31.19 -33.23
N GLY A 194 -12.69 29.96 -33.19
CA GLY A 194 -11.40 29.65 -33.80
C GLY A 194 -10.21 30.23 -33.04
N TRP A 195 -10.38 30.50 -31.74
CA TRP A 195 -9.32 30.96 -30.85
C TRP A 195 -8.24 29.89 -30.66
N SER A 196 -7.03 30.35 -30.38
CA SER A 196 -5.90 29.49 -30.08
C SER A 196 -5.95 29.06 -28.62
N CYS A 197 -5.49 27.84 -28.36
CA CYS A 197 -5.32 27.30 -27.02
C CYS A 197 -3.86 27.42 -26.59
N ARG A 198 -3.63 27.72 -25.32
CA ARG A 198 -2.34 27.59 -24.66
C ARG A 198 -2.51 26.71 -23.44
N ASP A 199 -1.74 25.64 -23.41
CA ASP A 199 -1.70 24.67 -22.34
C ASP A 199 -0.83 25.16 -21.15
N ASP A 200 -1.19 24.73 -19.96
CA ASP A 200 -0.48 24.90 -18.68
C ASP A 200 -0.88 23.72 -17.76
N ILE A 201 -0.08 23.42 -16.73
CA ILE A 201 -0.13 22.15 -15.98
C ILE A 201 -1.56 21.81 -15.49
N SER A 202 -2.22 22.74 -14.80
CA SER A 202 -3.58 22.54 -14.26
C SER A 202 -4.61 23.50 -14.86
N SER A 203 -4.27 24.13 -15.99
CA SER A 203 -5.11 25.14 -16.61
C SER A 203 -4.84 25.32 -18.09
N PHE A 204 -5.80 25.88 -18.83
CA PHE A 204 -5.53 26.31 -20.20
C PHE A 204 -6.10 27.70 -20.44
N GLU A 205 -5.50 28.42 -21.39
CA GLU A 205 -5.97 29.72 -21.85
C GLU A 205 -6.46 29.62 -23.30
N CYS A 206 -7.72 29.96 -23.53
CA CYS A 206 -8.23 30.25 -24.86
C CYS A 206 -8.07 31.74 -25.13
N TYR A 207 -7.41 32.09 -26.23
CA TYR A 207 -7.15 33.49 -26.60
C TYR A 207 -7.32 33.72 -28.10
N ASP A 208 -7.79 34.92 -28.46
CA ASP A 208 -7.80 35.38 -29.84
C ASP A 208 -6.36 35.77 -30.24
N PRO A 209 -5.72 35.09 -31.22
CA PRO A 209 -4.39 35.47 -31.68
C PRO A 209 -4.39 36.82 -32.43
N ASN A 210 -5.56 37.32 -32.85
CA ASN A 210 -5.72 38.58 -33.57
C ASN A 210 -6.84 39.44 -32.94
N PRO A 211 -6.63 40.00 -31.73
CA PRO A 211 -7.67 40.70 -30.99
C PRO A 211 -8.09 41.98 -31.72
N ILE A 212 -9.22 41.94 -32.41
CA ILE A 212 -9.81 43.13 -33.01
C ILE A 212 -10.47 43.94 -31.90
N VAL A 213 -9.95 45.13 -31.61
CA VAL A 213 -10.36 46.05 -30.52
C VAL A 213 -11.84 46.49 -30.53
N ARG A 214 -12.65 45.98 -31.46
CA ARG A 214 -14.07 46.30 -31.64
C ARG A 214 -15.04 45.16 -31.30
N ARG A 215 -14.56 43.99 -30.84
CA ARG A 215 -15.45 42.95 -30.31
C ARG A 215 -15.77 43.24 -28.84
N SER A 216 -17.01 42.93 -28.45
CA SER A 216 -17.42 42.93 -27.05
C SER A 216 -16.51 41.98 -26.25
N ALA A 217 -16.20 42.34 -25.01
CA ALA A 217 -15.45 41.47 -24.12
C ALA A 217 -16.15 40.10 -24.03
N TYR A 218 -15.40 39.01 -24.26
CA TYR A 218 -15.94 37.67 -24.05
C TYR A 218 -16.22 37.48 -22.57
N SER A 219 -17.49 37.25 -22.23
CA SER A 219 -17.86 36.87 -20.88
C SER A 219 -17.99 35.36 -20.81
N CYS A 220 -17.18 34.75 -19.95
CA CYS A 220 -17.16 33.31 -19.82
C CYS A 220 -18.12 32.82 -18.73
N SER A 221 -18.60 31.59 -18.88
CA SER A 221 -19.53 30.96 -17.92
C SER A 221 -18.99 29.62 -17.44
N SER A 222 -19.66 28.99 -16.48
CA SER A 222 -19.31 27.64 -16.02
C SER A 222 -19.44 26.57 -17.13
N ALA A 223 -20.13 26.88 -18.24
CA ALA A 223 -20.20 26.01 -19.41
C ALA A 223 -19.04 26.23 -20.41
N SER A 224 -18.19 27.24 -20.18
CA SER A 224 -17.04 27.55 -21.04
C SER A 224 -15.83 26.64 -20.77
N CYS A 225 -15.83 25.90 -19.66
CA CYS A 225 -14.76 25.00 -19.25
C CYS A 225 -15.30 23.57 -19.10
N PRO A 226 -14.41 22.55 -19.19
CA PRO A 226 -14.75 21.18 -18.82
C PRO A 226 -15.30 21.07 -17.40
N VAL A 227 -16.01 19.98 -17.12
CA VAL A 227 -16.61 19.75 -15.80
C VAL A 227 -15.53 19.74 -14.72
N GLY A 228 -15.72 20.53 -13.67
CA GLY A 228 -14.77 20.63 -12.54
C GLY A 228 -13.73 21.74 -12.69
N MET A 229 -13.70 22.47 -13.80
CA MET A 229 -12.85 23.66 -13.96
C MET A 229 -13.66 24.95 -13.86
N TYR A 230 -13.00 26.01 -13.39
CA TYR A 230 -13.58 27.33 -13.22
C TYR A 230 -13.02 28.28 -14.26
N CYS A 231 -13.93 29.00 -14.92
CA CYS A 231 -13.52 30.02 -15.86
C CYS A 231 -13.13 31.33 -15.16
N ARG A 232 -12.04 31.96 -15.62
CA ARG A 232 -11.66 33.33 -15.28
C ARG A 232 -11.36 34.13 -16.54
N GLU A 233 -12.01 35.28 -16.67
CA GLU A 233 -11.74 36.24 -17.74
C GLU A 233 -10.33 36.84 -17.54
N LYS A 234 -9.52 36.85 -18.60
CA LYS A 234 -8.14 37.37 -18.58
C LYS A 234 -7.98 38.65 -19.40
N GLY A 235 -8.96 38.98 -20.24
CA GLY A 235 -9.03 40.20 -21.02
C GLY A 235 -10.26 40.23 -21.92
N ALA A 236 -10.34 41.20 -22.83
CA ALA A 236 -11.49 41.33 -23.74
C ALA A 236 -11.63 40.15 -24.73
N ALA A 237 -10.54 39.42 -24.99
CA ALA A 237 -10.50 38.32 -25.95
C ALA A 237 -9.66 37.12 -25.46
N SER A 238 -9.66 36.88 -24.14
CA SER A 238 -9.11 35.65 -23.56
C SER A 238 -9.75 35.28 -22.23
N PHE A 239 -9.80 33.97 -21.97
CA PHE A 239 -10.20 33.41 -20.69
C PHE A 239 -9.35 32.19 -20.38
N SER A 240 -9.18 31.91 -19.09
CA SER A 240 -8.53 30.71 -18.60
C SER A 240 -9.52 29.80 -17.90
N CYS A 241 -9.34 28.49 -18.06
CA CYS A 241 -10.00 27.47 -17.26
C CYS A 241 -8.97 26.85 -16.33
N SER A 242 -9.23 26.82 -15.03
CA SER A 242 -8.36 26.18 -14.04
C SER A 242 -9.19 25.30 -13.12
N ALA A 243 -8.67 24.13 -12.76
CA ALA A 243 -9.15 23.44 -11.57
C ALA A 243 -8.73 24.26 -10.34
N GLU A 244 -9.64 24.52 -9.40
CA GLU A 244 -9.30 25.24 -8.15
C GLU A 244 -8.27 24.49 -7.30
#